data_AF-A0A077ZD37-F1
#
_entry.id   AF-A0A077ZD37-F1
#
_cell.length_a   1.000
_cell.length_b   1.000
_cell.length_c   1.000
_cell.angle_alpha   90.00
_cell.angle_beta   90.00
_cell.angle_gamma   90.00
#
_symmetry.space_group_name_H-M   'P 1'
#
loop_
_entity.id
_entity.type
_entity.pdbx_description
1 polymer ?
#
loop_
_entity_poly.entity_id
_entity_poly.type
_entity_poly.pdbx_seq_one_letter_code
_entity_poly.pdbx_strand_id
1 'polypeptide(L)'
;MASRYTIVDEPEAMELDDEVYRSGITIEDFSGSTRSLDPIIPGPIGLKTIFYDPRWSPRQRFCCLTVAVVITCCCLAVLIALFVGLGQVIAYINRSDRLKASGLYMVPDLDMHDISVLVYHPDEKYKPLRSTYIDEMSRYLEVYRNQSSELRDCDLSTSTGKNKICRFDVSWLGDNCTSSNGYGFATGNPCVLFVLRNVGHWIPVLSEPFLNSLKEADPTEQNRQFDMNHIPISCSVMRMGDIVEPKDGEQMFNYFPDSGFNVTFLYEHSMLPPLVFVQIAQPHRFSELHIRCQIAADNIRELEGIHSIEFEYNNPQPDVQEKIPVV
;
A
#
# COMPACT_ATOMS: atom_id res chain seq x y z
N MET A 1 21.96 -8.57 7.06
CA MET A 1 20.94 -7.98 6.17
C MET A 1 19.87 -7.42 7.10
N ALA A 2 19.69 -6.10 7.14
CA ALA A 2 18.66 -5.48 7.97
C ALA A 2 17.29 -5.79 7.34
N SER A 3 16.35 -6.30 8.14
CA SER A 3 14.97 -6.53 7.69
C SER A 3 14.28 -5.18 7.51
N ARG A 4 13.52 -5.02 6.42
CA ARG A 4 12.81 -3.77 6.07
C ARG A 4 11.54 -3.53 6.91
N TYR A 5 11.19 -4.48 7.79
CA TYR A 5 9.98 -4.43 8.61
C TYR A 5 10.36 -4.77 10.05
N THR A 6 9.93 -3.93 10.99
CA THR A 6 10.06 -4.14 12.44
C THR A 6 8.66 -4.09 13.07
N ILE A 7 8.49 -4.84 14.15
CA ILE A 7 7.27 -4.82 14.95
C ILE A 7 7.38 -3.58 15.84
N VAL A 8 6.55 -2.57 15.57
CA VAL A 8 6.40 -1.39 16.42
C VAL A 8 5.27 -1.68 17.40
N ASP A 9 5.49 -1.43 18.69
CA ASP A 9 4.56 -1.73 19.79
C ASP A 9 3.29 -0.84 19.80
N GLU A 10 3.15 0.09 18.85
CA GLU A 10 1.95 0.90 18.66
C GLU A 10 1.25 0.50 17.32
N PRO A 11 -0.04 0.12 17.31
CA PRO A 11 -0.68 -0.53 16.16
C PRO A 11 -1.07 0.38 14.99
N GLU A 12 -0.67 1.66 14.97
CA GLU A 12 -0.95 2.57 13.87
C GLU A 12 0.34 2.97 13.14
N ALA A 13 0.48 2.45 11.93
CA ALA A 13 1.55 2.68 10.95
C ALA A 13 2.81 1.80 11.09
N MET A 14 2.92 0.87 10.14
CA MET A 14 4.20 0.31 9.72
C MET A 14 5.01 1.43 9.05
N GLU A 15 5.85 2.13 9.81
CA GLU A 15 6.72 3.18 9.29
C GLU A 15 7.96 2.59 8.60
N LEU A 16 8.35 3.20 7.47
CA LEU A 16 9.66 2.99 6.84
C LEU A 16 10.71 3.68 7.71
N ASP A 17 11.70 2.92 8.19
CA ASP A 17 12.79 3.42 9.02
C ASP A 17 13.76 4.30 8.20
N ASP A 18 13.55 5.61 8.25
CA ASP A 18 14.38 6.63 7.60
C ASP A 18 15.68 6.96 8.38
N GLU A 19 15.98 6.29 9.50
CA GLU A 19 17.21 6.55 10.28
C GLU A 19 18.50 6.22 9.51
N VAL A 20 18.43 5.47 8.41
CA VAL A 20 19.61 5.19 7.57
C VAL A 20 20.16 6.45 6.87
N TYR A 21 19.36 7.52 6.69
CA TYR A 21 19.80 8.71 5.96
C TYR A 21 20.25 9.90 6.81
N ARG A 22 20.23 9.79 8.15
CA ARG A 22 20.72 10.86 9.04
C ARG A 22 22.13 10.56 9.58
N SER A 23 23.07 10.22 8.70
CA SER A 23 24.49 10.32 9.01
C SER A 23 25.10 11.53 8.31
N GLY A 24 25.60 12.50 9.10
CA GLY A 24 26.72 13.33 8.65
C GLY A 24 26.52 14.81 8.32
N ILE A 25 25.66 15.55 9.04
CA ILE A 25 25.83 17.02 9.11
C ILE A 25 25.90 17.45 10.58
N THR A 26 27.02 17.12 11.22
CA THR A 26 27.48 17.84 12.40
C THR A 26 28.25 19.05 11.91
N ILE A 27 27.66 20.24 12.05
CA ILE A 27 28.40 21.50 11.89
C ILE A 27 29.33 21.58 13.11
N GLU A 28 30.60 21.25 12.90
CA GLU A 28 31.64 21.40 13.90
C GLU A 28 31.83 22.89 14.23
N ASP A 29 31.58 23.24 15.49
CA ASP A 29 31.95 24.51 16.09
C ASP A 29 33.48 24.65 16.09
N PHE A 30 34.04 25.24 15.02
CA PHE A 30 35.43 25.71 15.01
C PHE A 30 35.55 27.00 15.84
N SER A 31 35.45 26.84 17.15
CA SER A 31 35.89 27.81 18.15
C SER A 31 37.39 27.62 18.40
N GLY A 32 38.25 28.19 17.55
CA GLY A 32 39.68 28.09 17.81
C GLY A 32 40.59 28.67 16.75
N SER A 33 40.86 29.98 16.81
CA SER A 33 42.23 30.49 16.81
C SER A 33 42.24 31.99 17.09
N THR A 34 42.52 32.33 18.34
CA THR A 34 42.91 33.67 18.77
C THR A 34 44.36 33.93 18.32
N ARG A 35 44.54 34.37 17.07
CA ARG A 35 45.79 35.02 16.65
C ARG A 35 45.48 36.44 16.18
N SER A 36 45.78 37.36 17.09
CA SER A 36 46.07 38.78 16.89
C SER A 36 46.52 39.08 15.46
N LEU A 37 45.54 39.50 14.65
CA LEU A 37 45.76 40.36 13.51
C LEU A 37 45.22 41.71 13.96
N ASP A 38 46.14 42.62 14.25
CA ASP A 38 45.82 43.99 14.63
C ASP A 38 44.87 44.61 13.58
N PRO A 39 43.76 45.24 14.01
CA PRO A 39 42.75 45.75 13.10
C PRO A 39 43.24 47.04 12.45
N ILE A 40 43.82 46.92 11.26
CA ILE A 40 43.86 48.02 10.30
C ILE A 40 42.45 48.12 9.71
N ILE A 41 41.49 48.70 10.43
CA ILE A 41 40.31 49.45 9.96
C ILE A 41 39.49 49.88 11.21
N PRO A 42 39.16 51.18 11.37
CA PRO A 42 38.62 51.72 12.60
C PRO A 42 37.09 51.60 12.68
N GLY A 43 36.59 51.19 13.84
CA GLY A 43 35.24 51.49 14.29
C GLY A 43 34.29 50.30 14.33
N PRO A 44 33.30 50.30 15.26
CA PRO A 44 32.33 49.23 15.39
C PRO A 44 31.58 49.09 14.07
N ILE A 45 31.56 47.88 13.52
CA ILE A 45 30.82 47.51 12.32
C ILE A 45 29.33 47.60 12.67
N GLY A 46 28.80 48.81 12.72
CA GLY A 46 27.38 49.05 12.91
C GLY A 46 26.67 48.74 11.60
N LEU A 47 25.42 48.27 11.67
CA LEU A 47 24.52 48.11 10.53
C LEU A 47 24.52 49.34 9.59
N LYS A 48 24.75 50.54 10.14
CA LYS A 48 24.92 51.77 9.34
C LYS A 48 26.14 51.75 8.43
N THR A 49 27.26 51.14 8.80
CA THR A 49 28.49 51.12 7.99
C THR A 49 28.42 50.19 6.78
N ILE A 50 27.69 49.07 6.89
CA ILE A 50 27.54 48.10 5.79
C ILE A 50 26.72 48.70 4.64
N PHE A 51 25.71 49.53 4.95
CA PHE A 51 24.81 50.12 3.96
C PHE A 51 25.13 51.58 3.61
N TYR A 52 26.17 52.17 4.19
CA TYR A 52 26.51 53.57 3.96
C TYR A 52 27.80 53.69 3.16
N ASP A 53 27.66 53.73 1.84
CA ASP A 53 28.73 54.24 0.99
C ASP A 53 28.62 55.79 0.91
N PRO A 54 29.62 56.54 1.41
CA PRO A 54 29.66 58.00 1.30
C PRO A 54 29.65 58.50 -0.15
N ARG A 55 30.01 57.67 -1.13
CA ARG A 55 30.14 58.06 -2.55
C ARG A 55 28.81 58.35 -3.25
N TRP A 56 27.67 57.98 -2.67
CA TRP A 56 26.37 58.08 -3.35
C TRP A 56 25.58 59.35 -2.99
N SER A 57 25.00 60.00 -4.01
CA SER A 57 24.08 61.12 -3.81
C SER A 57 22.76 60.69 -3.14
N PRO A 58 22.05 61.58 -2.43
CA PRO A 58 20.77 61.25 -1.78
C PRO A 58 19.72 60.65 -2.72
N ARG A 59 19.68 61.11 -3.98
CA ARG A 59 18.77 60.58 -5.01
C ARG A 59 19.11 59.16 -5.43
N GLN A 60 20.40 58.87 -5.63
CA GLN A 60 20.87 57.51 -5.95
C GLN A 60 20.55 56.54 -4.80
N ARG A 61 20.75 56.96 -3.55
CA ARG A 61 20.43 56.14 -2.37
C ARG A 61 18.96 55.76 -2.30
N PHE A 62 18.06 56.73 -2.47
CA PHE A 62 16.62 56.47 -2.46
C PHE A 62 16.25 55.47 -3.57
N CYS A 63 16.78 55.68 -4.78
CA CYS A 63 16.57 54.77 -5.91
C CYS A 63 17.05 53.33 -5.61
N CYS A 64 18.28 53.16 -5.12
CA CYS A 64 18.83 51.85 -4.78
C CYS A 64 18.06 51.13 -3.67
N LEU A 65 17.65 51.85 -2.61
CA LEU A 65 16.86 51.27 -1.52
C LEU A 65 15.47 50.84 -2.00
N THR A 66 14.81 51.66 -2.83
CA THR A 66 13.52 51.29 -3.42
C THR A 66 13.66 50.03 -4.27
N VAL A 67 14.67 49.94 -5.13
CA VAL A 67 14.93 48.75 -5.95
C VAL A 67 15.22 47.52 -5.08
N ALA A 68 16.04 47.66 -4.04
CA ALA A 68 16.34 46.57 -3.12
C ALA A 68 15.10 46.07 -2.37
N VAL A 69 14.24 46.97 -1.90
CA VAL A 69 12.97 46.63 -1.22
C VAL A 69 12.01 45.91 -2.18
N VAL A 70 11.88 46.40 -3.43
CA VAL A 70 11.04 45.75 -4.44
C VAL A 70 11.54 44.35 -4.76
N ILE A 71 12.85 44.18 -4.99
CA ILE A 71 13.45 42.85 -5.24
C ILE A 71 13.22 41.92 -4.05
N THR A 72 13.42 42.40 -2.81
CA THR A 72 13.23 41.60 -1.60
C THR A 72 11.76 41.18 -1.47
N CYS A 73 10.81 42.08 -1.72
CA CYS A 73 9.38 41.78 -1.74
C CYS A 73 9.02 40.73 -2.80
N CYS A 74 9.57 40.86 -4.02
CA CYS A 74 9.39 39.86 -5.08
C CYS A 74 9.96 38.50 -4.67
N CYS A 75 11.17 38.45 -4.10
CA CYS A 75 11.77 37.21 -3.62
C CYS A 75 10.92 36.55 -2.51
N LEU A 76 10.42 37.33 -1.55
CA LEU A 76 9.55 36.82 -0.49
C LEU A 76 8.22 36.29 -1.05
N ALA A 77 7.61 36.99 -2.03
CA ALA A 77 6.39 36.52 -2.67
C ALA A 77 6.60 35.19 -3.41
N VAL A 78 7.72 35.04 -4.12
CA VAL A 78 8.09 33.78 -4.78
C VAL A 78 8.33 32.66 -3.77
N LEU A 79 9.04 32.94 -2.67
CA LEU A 79 9.27 31.96 -1.60
C LEU A 79 7.96 31.51 -0.94
N ILE A 80 7.05 32.43 -0.62
CA ILE A 80 5.74 32.10 -0.05
C ILE A 80 4.93 31.24 -1.03
N ALA A 81 4.89 31.62 -2.32
CA ALA A 81 4.21 30.82 -3.34
C ALA A 81 4.80 29.40 -3.45
N LEU A 82 6.12 29.27 -3.36
CA LEU A 82 6.82 27.98 -3.34
C LEU A 82 6.46 27.16 -2.10
N PHE A 83 6.46 27.76 -0.90
CA PHE A 83 6.08 27.05 0.33
C PHE A 83 4.62 26.62 0.34
N VAL A 84 3.71 27.46 -0.16
CA VAL A 84 2.30 27.09 -0.31
C VAL A 84 2.15 25.95 -1.30
N GLY A 85 2.78 26.04 -2.48
CA GLY A 85 2.74 24.97 -3.48
C GLY A 85 3.32 23.65 -2.96
N LEU A 86 4.49 23.70 -2.32
CA LEU A 86 5.14 22.54 -1.73
C LEU A 86 4.30 21.95 -0.59
N GLY A 87 3.73 22.78 0.28
CA GLY A 87 2.88 22.35 1.38
C GLY A 87 1.62 21.63 0.90
N GLN A 88 1.00 22.11 -0.18
CA GLN A 88 -0.14 21.43 -0.81
C GLN A 88 0.25 20.07 -1.40
N VAL A 89 1.40 19.99 -2.08
CA VAL A 89 1.89 18.73 -2.66
C VAL A 89 2.23 17.71 -1.57
N ILE A 90 2.93 18.11 -0.51
CA ILE A 90 3.26 17.23 0.63
C ILE A 90 1.97 16.76 1.32
N ALA A 91 1.01 17.67 1.57
CA ALA A 91 -0.27 17.30 2.17
C ALA A 91 -1.06 16.32 1.29
N TYR A 92 -1.01 16.49 -0.03
CA TYR A 92 -1.65 15.57 -0.98
C TYR A 92 -1.00 14.17 -0.95
N ILE A 93 0.33 14.09 -1.00
CA ILE A 93 1.06 12.81 -0.93
C ILE A 93 0.77 12.10 0.39
N ASN A 94 0.91 12.79 1.53
CA ASN A 94 0.62 12.22 2.84
C ASN A 94 -0.82 11.71 2.95
N ARG A 95 -1.79 12.41 2.35
CA ARG A 95 -3.18 11.95 2.31
C ARG A 95 -3.34 10.70 1.46
N SER A 96 -2.69 10.65 0.30
CA SER A 96 -2.68 9.47 -0.58
C SER A 96 -2.08 8.26 0.13
N ASP A 97 -0.95 8.44 0.82
CA ASP A 97 -0.28 7.36 1.53
C ASP A 97 -1.11 6.83 2.70
N ARG A 98 -1.77 7.72 3.45
CA ARG A 98 -2.73 7.31 4.49
C ARG A 98 -3.89 6.51 3.92
N LEU A 99 -4.46 6.94 2.80
CA LEU A 99 -5.54 6.20 2.14
C LEU A 99 -5.08 4.82 1.63
N LYS A 100 -3.87 4.71 1.06
CA LYS A 100 -3.27 3.44 0.64
C LYS A 100 -2.89 2.53 1.82
N ALA A 101 -2.64 3.12 2.99
CA ALA A 101 -2.37 2.37 4.21
C ALA A 101 -3.63 1.79 4.85
N SER A 102 -4.82 2.36 4.56
CA SER A 102 -6.10 1.99 5.17
C SER A 102 -7.02 1.20 4.24
N GLY A 103 -7.63 0.14 4.76
CA GLY A 103 -8.60 -0.71 4.07
C GLY A 103 -7.99 -1.96 3.44
N LEU A 104 -8.47 -2.29 2.25
CA LEU A 104 -8.10 -3.46 1.46
C LEU A 104 -6.74 -3.24 0.80
N TYR A 105 -5.88 -4.23 0.92
CA TYR A 105 -4.54 -4.26 0.35
C TYR A 105 -4.30 -5.60 -0.36
N MET A 106 -3.55 -5.59 -1.45
CA MET A 106 -3.27 -6.76 -2.29
C MET A 106 -1.79 -7.14 -2.20
N VAL A 107 -1.51 -8.44 -2.12
CA VAL A 107 -0.16 -9.02 -2.18
C VAL A 107 -0.15 -10.15 -3.23
N PRO A 108 0.75 -10.13 -4.22
CA PRO A 108 1.84 -9.15 -4.43
C PRO A 108 1.32 -7.74 -4.73
N ASP A 109 2.10 -6.73 -4.35
CA ASP A 109 1.75 -5.32 -4.64
C ASP A 109 2.22 -4.97 -6.06
N LEU A 110 1.28 -4.91 -6.99
CA LEU A 110 1.59 -4.66 -8.40
C LEU A 110 2.11 -3.23 -8.65
N ASP A 111 1.79 -2.25 -7.81
CA ASP A 111 2.31 -0.87 -7.94
C ASP A 111 3.83 -0.80 -7.65
N MET A 112 4.36 -1.77 -6.90
CA MET A 112 5.79 -1.84 -6.58
C MET A 112 6.63 -2.47 -7.69
N HIS A 113 6.00 -3.10 -8.69
CA HIS A 113 6.67 -3.79 -9.78
C HIS A 113 6.79 -2.88 -11.01
N ASP A 114 7.77 -3.15 -11.87
CA ASP A 114 7.90 -2.46 -13.17
C ASP A 114 6.68 -2.70 -14.08
N ILE A 115 5.92 -3.78 -13.82
CA ILE A 115 4.72 -4.17 -14.53
C ILE A 115 3.58 -4.22 -13.52
N SER A 116 2.61 -3.30 -13.65
CA SER A 116 1.42 -3.18 -12.81
C SER A 116 0.34 -4.23 -13.12
N VAL A 117 0.77 -5.43 -13.52
CA VAL A 117 -0.09 -6.50 -14.04
C VAL A 117 0.36 -7.82 -13.42
N LEU A 118 -0.61 -8.63 -13.01
CA LEU A 118 -0.36 -10.00 -12.58
C LEU A 118 -0.10 -10.88 -13.80
N VAL A 119 1.16 -11.27 -14.02
CA VAL A 119 1.53 -12.11 -15.16
C VAL A 119 1.57 -13.58 -14.76
N TYR A 120 0.82 -14.42 -15.46
CA TYR A 120 0.94 -15.87 -15.36
C TYR A 120 1.24 -16.49 -16.72
N HIS A 121 2.36 -17.20 -16.82
CA HIS A 121 2.67 -18.03 -17.96
C HIS A 121 3.48 -19.25 -17.49
N PRO A 122 3.21 -20.47 -17.98
CA PRO A 122 3.93 -21.68 -17.57
C PRO A 122 5.39 -21.72 -18.04
N ASP A 123 5.75 -20.94 -19.07
CA ASP A 123 7.11 -20.94 -19.60
C ASP A 123 8.17 -20.52 -18.57
N GLU A 124 9.32 -21.17 -18.65
CA GLU A 124 10.51 -20.88 -17.84
C GLU A 124 10.96 -19.41 -17.96
N LYS A 125 10.66 -18.72 -19.08
CA LYS A 125 10.93 -17.30 -19.27
C LYS A 125 10.30 -16.41 -18.19
N TYR A 126 9.09 -16.73 -17.75
CA TYR A 126 8.33 -15.92 -16.77
C TYR A 126 8.50 -16.43 -15.32
N LYS A 127 9.31 -17.47 -15.12
CA LYS A 127 9.61 -18.02 -13.80
C LYS A 127 10.20 -17.01 -12.81
N PRO A 128 11.13 -16.11 -13.19
CA PRO A 128 11.67 -15.10 -12.26
C PRO A 128 10.60 -14.13 -11.73
N LEU A 129 9.66 -13.72 -12.59
CA LEU A 129 8.57 -12.83 -12.20
C LEU A 129 7.60 -13.57 -11.26
N ARG A 130 7.21 -14.79 -11.62
CA ARG A 130 6.40 -15.67 -10.76
C ARG A 130 7.05 -15.93 -9.40
N SER A 131 8.35 -16.20 -9.35
CA SER A 131 9.05 -16.40 -8.07
C SER A 131 9.04 -15.14 -7.21
N THR A 132 9.11 -13.96 -7.82
CA THR A 132 9.02 -12.68 -7.09
C THR A 132 7.66 -12.56 -6.37
N TYR A 133 6.56 -12.84 -7.07
CA TYR A 133 5.22 -12.85 -6.45
C TYR A 133 5.12 -13.86 -5.29
N ILE A 134 5.61 -15.09 -5.51
CA ILE A 134 5.61 -16.14 -4.48
C ILE A 134 6.45 -15.73 -3.27
N ASP A 135 7.60 -15.11 -3.49
CA ASP A 135 8.51 -14.68 -2.42
C ASP A 135 7.90 -13.53 -1.61
N GLU A 136 7.20 -12.59 -2.25
CA GLU A 136 6.49 -11.52 -1.56
C GLU A 136 5.37 -12.05 -0.66
N MET A 137 4.54 -12.96 -1.19
CA MET A 137 3.48 -13.61 -0.42
C MET A 137 4.05 -14.44 0.72
N SER A 138 5.18 -15.14 0.49
CA SER A 138 5.88 -15.91 1.52
C SER A 138 6.41 -15.03 2.63
N ARG A 139 7.04 -13.91 2.27
CA ARG A 139 7.59 -12.94 3.22
C ARG A 139 6.50 -12.27 4.04
N TYR A 140 5.37 -11.94 3.42
CA TYR A 140 4.23 -11.37 4.13
C TYR A 140 3.65 -12.35 5.16
N LEU A 141 3.49 -13.62 4.78
CA LEU A 141 2.95 -14.67 5.64
C LEU A 141 3.94 -15.19 6.70
N GLU A 142 5.23 -14.84 6.60
CA GLU A 142 6.24 -15.24 7.59
C GLU A 142 5.90 -14.72 9.00
N VAL A 143 5.40 -13.49 9.09
CA VAL A 143 4.98 -12.87 10.36
C VAL A 143 3.83 -13.65 11.01
N TYR A 144 2.92 -14.19 10.18
CA TYR A 144 1.79 -15.01 10.64
C TYR A 144 2.24 -16.41 11.10
N ARG A 145 3.27 -16.99 10.46
CA ARG A 145 3.82 -18.29 10.86
C ARG A 145 4.68 -18.23 12.11
N ASN A 146 5.38 -17.12 12.32
CA ASN A 146 6.26 -16.88 13.46
C ASN A 146 5.53 -16.27 14.67
N GLN A 147 4.19 -16.30 14.68
CA GLN A 147 3.39 -15.88 15.84
C GLN A 147 3.76 -16.72 17.09
N SER A 148 3.91 -16.05 18.23
CA SER A 148 4.20 -16.70 19.52
C SER A 148 3.13 -17.75 19.85
N SER A 149 3.55 -18.91 20.34
CA SER A 149 2.66 -19.97 20.84
C SER A 149 1.81 -19.55 22.04
N GLU A 150 2.10 -18.40 22.65
CA GLU A 150 1.31 -17.83 23.73
C GLU A 150 -0.02 -17.21 23.24
N LEU A 151 -0.13 -16.92 21.93
CA LEU A 151 -1.35 -16.45 21.29
C LEU A 151 -2.37 -17.60 21.23
N ARG A 152 -3.62 -17.33 21.63
CA ARG A 152 -4.70 -18.34 21.68
C ARG A 152 -5.58 -18.24 20.44
N ASP A 153 -6.16 -19.37 20.05
CA ASP A 153 -7.18 -19.41 18.99
C ASP A 153 -8.45 -18.71 19.49
N CYS A 154 -8.92 -17.73 18.72
CA CYS A 154 -10.09 -16.95 19.05
C CYS A 154 -11.35 -17.61 18.48
N ASP A 155 -11.93 -18.52 19.27
CA ASP A 155 -13.34 -18.85 19.08
C ASP A 155 -14.21 -17.76 19.72
N LEU A 156 -15.09 -17.17 18.92
CA LEU A 156 -16.10 -16.18 19.33
C LEU A 156 -16.87 -16.58 20.61
N SER A 157 -17.00 -17.89 20.88
CA SER A 157 -17.71 -18.44 22.04
C SER A 157 -16.95 -18.32 23.37
N THR A 158 -15.62 -18.12 23.36
CA THR A 158 -14.80 -18.20 24.59
C THR A 158 -14.12 -16.87 24.95
N SER A 159 -14.51 -15.78 24.28
CA SER A 159 -14.02 -14.42 24.52
C SER A 159 -14.67 -13.78 25.76
N THR A 160 -14.37 -14.30 26.95
CA THR A 160 -14.70 -13.63 28.24
C THR A 160 -13.44 -13.08 28.94
N GLY A 161 -12.32 -12.93 28.22
CA GLY A 161 -11.10 -12.36 28.77
C GLY A 161 -10.67 -11.12 28.00
N LYS A 162 -10.75 -9.94 28.64
CA LYS A 162 -10.46 -8.63 28.02
C LYS A 162 -9.02 -8.42 27.50
N ASN A 163 -8.09 -9.35 27.73
CA ASN A 163 -6.67 -9.22 27.36
C ASN A 163 -6.12 -10.41 26.56
N LYS A 164 -6.93 -11.10 25.75
CA LYS A 164 -6.43 -12.19 24.88
C LYS A 164 -6.17 -11.65 23.48
N ILE A 165 -4.93 -11.77 23.02
CA ILE A 165 -4.54 -11.47 21.64
C ILE A 165 -4.77 -12.73 20.78
N CYS A 166 -5.51 -12.56 19.69
CA CYS A 166 -5.90 -13.62 18.78
C CYS A 166 -4.74 -14.07 17.89
N ARG A 167 -4.50 -15.38 17.84
CA ARG A 167 -3.64 -16.00 16.83
C ARG A 167 -4.43 -16.12 15.52
N PHE A 168 -3.80 -15.79 14.40
CA PHE A 168 -4.38 -16.06 13.08
C PHE A 168 -3.85 -17.41 12.59
N ASP A 169 -4.72 -18.37 12.31
CA ASP A 169 -4.26 -19.64 11.78
C ASP A 169 -4.16 -19.57 10.24
N VAL A 170 -2.94 -19.72 9.74
CA VAL A 170 -2.65 -19.79 8.30
C VAL A 170 -3.35 -21.00 7.66
N SER A 171 -3.75 -22.02 8.43
CA SER A 171 -4.54 -23.15 7.91
C SER A 171 -5.92 -22.73 7.38
N TRP A 172 -6.50 -21.63 7.87
CA TRP A 172 -7.78 -21.10 7.38
C TRP A 172 -7.72 -20.56 5.95
N LEU A 173 -6.51 -20.29 5.45
CA LEU A 173 -6.25 -19.85 4.09
C LEU A 173 -6.33 -21.00 3.05
N GLY A 174 -6.73 -22.20 3.49
CA GLY A 174 -7.05 -23.35 2.64
C GLY A 174 -5.81 -24.04 2.05
N ASP A 175 -6.01 -25.26 1.56
CA ASP A 175 -4.91 -26.10 1.06
C ASP A 175 -4.45 -25.74 -0.36
N ASN A 176 -5.29 -24.99 -1.09
CA ASN A 176 -5.04 -24.64 -2.49
C ASN A 176 -3.97 -23.54 -2.66
N CYS A 177 -3.96 -22.57 -1.75
CA CYS A 177 -3.07 -21.40 -1.78
C CYS A 177 -1.93 -21.53 -0.77
N THR A 178 -1.22 -22.66 -0.83
CA THR A 178 -0.12 -22.99 0.09
C THR A 178 1.25 -22.66 -0.49
N SER A 179 2.24 -22.43 0.38
CA SER A 179 3.63 -22.17 -0.04
C SER A 179 4.24 -23.33 -0.82
N SER A 180 3.87 -24.58 -0.49
CA SER A 180 4.33 -25.79 -1.21
C SER A 180 3.85 -25.85 -2.67
N ASN A 181 2.64 -25.34 -2.94
CA ASN A 181 2.09 -25.22 -4.30
C ASN A 181 2.44 -23.87 -4.97
N GLY A 182 3.35 -23.10 -4.37
CA GLY A 182 3.69 -21.75 -4.82
C GLY A 182 2.45 -20.87 -4.94
N TYR A 183 1.54 -20.91 -3.95
CA TYR A 183 0.29 -20.16 -3.92
C TYR A 183 -0.58 -20.35 -5.18
N GLY A 184 -0.71 -21.59 -5.64
CA GLY A 184 -1.57 -21.95 -6.78
C GLY A 184 -0.95 -21.67 -8.15
N PHE A 185 0.16 -20.94 -8.23
CA PHE A 185 0.87 -20.69 -9.48
C PHE A 185 1.43 -21.99 -10.10
N ALA A 186 1.84 -22.99 -9.30
CA ALA A 186 2.33 -24.25 -9.86
C ALA A 186 1.20 -25.09 -10.50
N THR A 187 -0.03 -24.99 -9.98
CA THR A 187 -1.23 -25.64 -10.52
C THR A 187 -1.93 -24.87 -11.65
N GLY A 188 -1.47 -23.65 -11.97
CA GLY A 188 -2.11 -22.79 -12.96
C GLY A 188 -3.43 -22.15 -12.52
N ASN A 189 -3.61 -22.03 -11.20
CA ASN A 189 -4.69 -21.31 -10.55
C ASN A 189 -4.07 -20.34 -9.54
N PRO A 190 -3.48 -19.22 -10.01
CA PRO A 190 -2.74 -18.30 -9.14
C PRO A 190 -3.66 -17.73 -8.05
N CYS A 191 -3.11 -17.67 -6.83
CA CYS A 191 -3.77 -17.03 -5.71
C CYS A 191 -3.19 -15.62 -5.49
N VAL A 192 -4.07 -14.69 -5.14
CA VAL A 192 -3.74 -13.34 -4.72
C VAL A 192 -4.16 -13.20 -3.26
N LEU A 193 -3.27 -12.70 -2.42
CA LEU A 193 -3.56 -12.46 -1.01
C LEU A 193 -4.18 -11.07 -0.86
N PHE A 194 -5.34 -11.01 -0.22
CA PHE A 194 -5.95 -9.77 0.21
C PHE A 194 -5.85 -9.63 1.72
N VAL A 195 -5.54 -8.42 2.16
CA VAL A 195 -5.34 -8.03 3.56
C VAL A 195 -6.28 -6.88 3.86
N LEU A 196 -7.00 -6.95 4.98
CA LEU A 196 -7.80 -5.83 5.45
C LEU A 196 -7.15 -5.21 6.69
N ARG A 197 -6.56 -4.02 6.56
CA ARG A 197 -5.77 -3.37 7.61
C ARG A 197 -6.21 -1.94 7.89
N ASN A 198 -5.87 -1.42 9.07
CA ASN A 198 -6.02 0.00 9.43
C ASN A 198 -7.40 0.59 9.08
N VAL A 199 -8.46 -0.05 9.58
CA VAL A 199 -9.86 0.36 9.37
C VAL A 199 -10.31 1.48 10.33
N GLY A 200 -9.42 1.99 11.18
CA GLY A 200 -9.71 3.05 12.14
C GLY A 200 -10.85 2.68 13.09
N HIS A 201 -11.86 3.56 13.19
CA HIS A 201 -13.05 3.35 14.02
C HIS A 201 -14.23 2.72 13.25
N TRP A 202 -14.02 2.28 12.00
CA TRP A 202 -15.09 1.68 11.22
C TRP A 202 -15.44 0.29 11.76
N ILE A 203 -16.71 0.10 12.11
CA ILE A 203 -17.28 -1.19 12.49
C ILE A 203 -18.18 -1.65 11.34
N PRO A 204 -17.91 -2.81 10.71
CA PRO A 204 -18.73 -3.32 9.62
C PRO A 204 -20.14 -3.68 10.11
N VAL A 205 -21.16 -3.16 9.43
CA VAL A 205 -22.55 -3.57 9.61
C VAL A 205 -22.88 -4.67 8.60
N LEU A 206 -23.07 -5.89 9.11
CA LEU A 206 -23.42 -7.08 8.34
C LEU A 206 -24.81 -7.56 8.77
N SER A 207 -25.81 -7.39 7.91
CA SER A 207 -27.18 -7.83 8.17
C SER A 207 -27.56 -9.02 7.26
N GLU A 208 -28.42 -9.94 7.74
CA GLU A 208 -28.91 -11.05 6.88
C GLU A 208 -29.50 -10.57 5.55
N PRO A 209 -30.35 -9.51 5.50
CA PRO A 209 -30.89 -9.04 4.24
C PRO A 209 -29.81 -8.56 3.27
N PHE A 210 -28.78 -7.87 3.80
CA PHE A 210 -27.64 -7.43 3.02
C PHE A 210 -26.85 -8.61 2.44
N LEU A 211 -26.47 -9.59 3.28
CA LEU A 211 -25.72 -10.76 2.83
C LEU A 211 -26.51 -11.59 1.79
N ASN A 212 -27.83 -11.71 1.96
CA ASN A 212 -28.69 -12.37 0.97
C ASN A 212 -28.76 -11.58 -0.34
N SER A 213 -28.80 -10.24 -0.27
CA SER A 213 -28.79 -9.40 -1.48
C SER A 213 -27.51 -9.55 -2.31
N LEU A 214 -26.36 -9.82 -1.66
CA LEU A 214 -25.11 -10.11 -2.36
C LEU A 214 -25.19 -11.40 -3.18
N LYS A 215 -25.81 -12.46 -2.63
CA LYS A 215 -26.02 -13.74 -3.32
C LYS A 215 -27.01 -13.62 -4.50
N GLU A 216 -28.01 -12.75 -4.36
CA GLU A 216 -28.98 -12.50 -5.42
C GLU A 216 -28.41 -11.61 -6.54
N ALA A 217 -27.53 -10.67 -6.20
CA ALA A 217 -26.94 -9.73 -7.15
C ALA A 217 -25.94 -10.39 -8.10
N ASP A 218 -25.19 -11.39 -7.64
CA ASP A 218 -24.17 -12.08 -8.43
C ASP A 218 -24.41 -13.60 -8.46
N PRO A 219 -24.73 -14.18 -9.63
CA PRO A 219 -24.89 -15.62 -9.79
C PRO A 219 -23.66 -16.43 -9.38
N THR A 220 -22.45 -15.87 -9.49
CA THR A 220 -21.20 -16.55 -9.12
C THR A 220 -21.03 -16.72 -7.60
N GLU A 221 -21.76 -15.93 -6.81
CA GLU A 221 -21.67 -15.90 -5.36
C GLU A 221 -22.78 -16.74 -4.68
N GLN A 222 -23.69 -17.34 -5.46
CA GLN A 222 -24.85 -18.09 -4.93
C GLN A 222 -24.47 -19.25 -4.00
N ASN A 223 -23.34 -19.91 -4.27
CA ASN A 223 -22.87 -21.05 -3.48
C ASN A 223 -22.06 -20.65 -2.24
N ARG A 224 -21.76 -19.35 -2.07
CA ARG A 224 -20.90 -18.89 -0.97
C ARG A 224 -21.64 -18.85 0.36
N GLN A 225 -20.91 -19.16 1.43
CA GLN A 225 -21.42 -19.17 2.79
C GLN A 225 -21.03 -17.89 3.52
N PHE A 226 -21.75 -16.81 3.24
CA PHE A 226 -21.65 -15.59 4.03
C PHE A 226 -22.25 -15.76 5.42
N ASP A 227 -21.63 -15.12 6.40
CA ASP A 227 -22.11 -15.03 7.77
C ASP A 227 -21.94 -13.60 8.32
N MET A 228 -22.54 -13.32 9.49
CA MET A 228 -22.45 -12.01 10.13
C MET A 228 -21.08 -11.69 10.75
N ASN A 229 -20.18 -12.67 10.81
CA ASN A 229 -18.87 -12.54 11.47
C ASN A 229 -17.73 -12.38 10.46
N HIS A 230 -18.02 -12.38 9.16
CA HIS A 230 -17.03 -12.20 8.11
C HIS A 230 -17.47 -11.09 7.14
N ILE A 231 -16.55 -10.17 6.85
CA ILE A 231 -16.75 -9.19 5.78
C ILE A 231 -16.51 -9.90 4.45
N PRO A 232 -17.54 -9.99 3.58
CA PRO A 232 -17.39 -10.60 2.28
C PRO A 232 -16.46 -9.76 1.39
N ILE A 233 -15.64 -10.47 0.62
CA ILE A 233 -14.88 -9.93 -0.52
C ILE A 233 -15.38 -10.61 -1.78
N SER A 234 -15.77 -9.84 -2.79
CA SER A 234 -16.27 -10.37 -4.07
C SER A 234 -15.44 -9.79 -5.21
N CYS A 235 -15.01 -10.66 -6.11
CA CYS A 235 -14.22 -10.34 -7.29
C CYS A 235 -15.04 -10.58 -8.55
N SER A 236 -14.93 -9.66 -9.51
CA SER A 236 -15.63 -9.72 -10.79
C SER A 236 -14.71 -9.34 -11.94
N VAL A 237 -14.94 -9.91 -13.11
CA VAL A 237 -14.25 -9.52 -14.34
C VAL A 237 -14.95 -8.31 -14.93
N MET A 238 -14.27 -7.17 -14.97
CA MET A 238 -14.80 -5.95 -15.57
C MET A 238 -14.65 -5.91 -17.08
N ARG A 239 -13.52 -6.43 -17.58
CA ARG A 239 -13.18 -6.49 -19.01
C ARG A 239 -12.33 -7.73 -19.26
N MET A 240 -12.42 -8.25 -20.47
CA MET A 240 -11.61 -9.37 -20.94
C MET A 240 -11.07 -9.03 -22.33
N GLY A 241 -9.84 -9.45 -22.63
CA GLY A 241 -9.24 -9.27 -23.96
C GLY A 241 -9.79 -10.25 -25.01
N ASP A 242 -10.31 -11.40 -24.57
CA ASP A 242 -10.83 -12.44 -25.45
C ASP A 242 -12.34 -12.34 -25.71
N ILE A 243 -12.79 -12.94 -26.80
CA ILE A 243 -14.21 -13.04 -27.18
C ILE A 243 -14.93 -14.15 -26.39
N VAL A 244 -14.18 -15.04 -25.74
CA VAL A 244 -14.75 -16.17 -24.99
C VAL A 244 -15.12 -15.70 -23.59
N GLU A 245 -16.41 -15.46 -23.37
CA GLU A 245 -16.94 -15.19 -22.04
C GLU A 245 -16.90 -16.48 -21.20
N PRO A 246 -16.66 -16.38 -19.87
CA PRO A 246 -16.92 -17.48 -18.95
C PRO A 246 -18.33 -18.01 -19.13
N LYS A 247 -18.56 -19.31 -18.95
CA LYS A 247 -19.93 -19.84 -19.02
C LYS A 247 -20.76 -19.23 -17.89
N ASP A 248 -22.05 -18.96 -18.14
CA ASP A 248 -22.96 -18.50 -17.11
C ASP A 248 -22.91 -19.40 -15.86
N GLY A 249 -22.60 -18.80 -14.70
CA GLY A 249 -22.46 -19.51 -13.42
C GLY A 249 -21.14 -20.24 -13.22
N GLU A 250 -20.15 -20.10 -14.11
CA GLU A 250 -18.81 -20.64 -13.90
C GLU A 250 -18.10 -19.86 -12.78
N GLN A 251 -17.75 -20.56 -11.70
CA GLN A 251 -17.03 -19.97 -10.57
C GLN A 251 -15.56 -19.72 -10.94
N MET A 252 -15.26 -18.48 -11.32
CA MET A 252 -13.92 -18.05 -11.70
C MET A 252 -13.04 -17.69 -10.49
N PHE A 253 -13.65 -17.34 -9.36
CA PHE A 253 -12.95 -16.94 -8.15
C PHE A 253 -13.31 -17.88 -6.99
N ASN A 254 -12.28 -18.44 -6.35
CA ASN A 254 -12.42 -19.20 -5.11
C ASN A 254 -11.80 -18.41 -3.96
N TYR A 255 -12.47 -18.38 -2.81
CA TYR A 255 -12.07 -17.57 -1.67
C TYR A 255 -11.68 -18.46 -0.50
N PHE A 256 -10.60 -18.10 0.19
CA PHE A 256 -10.13 -18.85 1.36
C PHE A 256 -9.78 -17.88 2.50
N PRO A 257 -10.58 -17.80 3.57
CA PRO A 257 -11.86 -18.48 3.80
C PRO A 257 -12.98 -18.07 2.82
N ASP A 258 -13.95 -18.95 2.58
CA ASP A 258 -15.09 -18.68 1.68
C ASP A 258 -15.99 -17.55 2.20
N SER A 259 -16.10 -17.39 3.53
CA SER A 259 -16.93 -16.35 4.15
C SER A 259 -16.32 -14.94 4.08
N GLY A 260 -15.01 -14.82 3.83
CA GLY A 260 -14.29 -13.54 3.77
C GLY A 260 -13.46 -13.24 5.03
N PHE A 261 -13.32 -11.95 5.38
CA PHE A 261 -12.45 -11.49 6.47
C PHE A 261 -13.14 -11.59 7.83
N ASN A 262 -12.59 -12.36 8.77
CA ASN A 262 -13.17 -12.48 10.10
C ASN A 262 -13.08 -11.15 10.87
N VAL A 263 -14.23 -10.59 11.26
CA VAL A 263 -14.34 -9.28 11.94
C VAL A 263 -13.67 -9.26 13.30
N THR A 264 -13.49 -10.42 13.93
CA THR A 264 -12.84 -10.53 15.25
C THR A 264 -11.42 -9.95 15.24
N PHE A 265 -10.73 -10.05 14.11
CA PHE A 265 -9.36 -9.55 13.92
C PHE A 265 -9.30 -8.03 13.66
N LEU A 266 -10.43 -7.36 13.43
CA LEU A 266 -10.49 -5.91 13.28
C LEU A 266 -10.62 -5.17 14.62
N TYR A 267 -11.11 -5.87 15.66
CA TYR A 267 -11.20 -5.31 17.01
C TYR A 267 -9.82 -5.32 17.70
N GLU A 268 -9.69 -4.58 18.82
CA GLU A 268 -8.48 -4.42 19.66
C GLU A 268 -7.87 -5.73 20.23
N HIS A 269 -8.29 -6.88 19.71
CA HIS A 269 -7.85 -8.21 20.11
C HIS A 269 -6.84 -8.84 19.15
N SER A 270 -6.43 -8.18 18.06
CA SER A 270 -5.42 -8.73 17.14
C SER A 270 -4.31 -7.72 16.82
N MET A 271 -3.07 -8.21 16.84
CA MET A 271 -1.91 -7.46 16.33
C MET A 271 -1.78 -7.55 14.80
N LEU A 272 -2.35 -8.59 14.18
CA LEU A 272 -2.21 -8.83 12.74
C LEU A 272 -3.56 -8.69 12.02
N PRO A 273 -3.58 -8.07 10.83
CA PRO A 273 -4.80 -7.91 10.06
C PRO A 273 -5.32 -9.26 9.52
N PRO A 274 -6.65 -9.43 9.36
CA PRO A 274 -7.21 -10.61 8.74
C PRO A 274 -6.84 -10.72 7.26
N LEU A 275 -6.81 -11.95 6.77
CA LEU A 275 -6.35 -12.33 5.43
C LEU A 275 -7.40 -13.17 4.71
N VAL A 276 -7.48 -12.99 3.39
CA VAL A 276 -8.24 -13.85 2.48
C VAL A 276 -7.43 -14.09 1.23
N PHE A 277 -7.29 -15.34 0.79
CA PHE A 277 -6.84 -15.63 -0.57
C PHE A 277 -8.01 -15.59 -1.54
N VAL A 278 -7.77 -14.98 -2.69
CA VAL A 278 -8.60 -15.13 -3.88
C VAL A 278 -7.80 -15.92 -4.90
N GLN A 279 -8.27 -17.11 -5.23
CA GLN A 279 -7.72 -17.91 -6.31
C GLN A 279 -8.49 -17.64 -7.59
N ILE A 280 -7.74 -17.36 -8.66
CA ILE A 280 -8.31 -17.25 -10.00
C ILE A 280 -8.26 -18.63 -10.66
N ALA A 281 -9.43 -19.19 -10.98
CA ALA A 281 -9.56 -20.52 -11.54
C ALA A 281 -9.29 -20.52 -13.05
N GLN A 282 -8.29 -21.31 -13.46
CA GLN A 282 -7.91 -21.56 -14.84
C GLN A 282 -7.82 -20.30 -15.73
N PRO A 283 -7.13 -19.22 -15.29
CA PRO A 283 -7.06 -17.97 -16.05
C PRO A 283 -6.19 -18.07 -17.31
N HIS A 284 -5.40 -19.13 -17.46
CA HIS A 284 -4.60 -19.41 -18.66
C HIS A 284 -5.43 -19.56 -19.95
N ARG A 285 -6.76 -19.74 -19.81
CA ARG A 285 -7.70 -19.76 -20.94
C ARG A 285 -7.93 -18.39 -21.53
N PHE A 286 -7.59 -17.34 -20.79
CA PHE A 286 -7.77 -15.95 -21.18
C PHE A 286 -6.40 -15.30 -21.43
N SER A 287 -6.34 -14.37 -22.38
CA SER A 287 -5.16 -13.56 -22.72
C SER A 287 -4.97 -12.40 -21.75
N GLU A 288 -6.07 -11.69 -21.44
CA GLU A 288 -6.11 -10.54 -20.55
C GLU A 288 -7.44 -10.51 -19.78
N LEU A 289 -7.36 -10.21 -18.48
CA LEU A 289 -8.50 -10.07 -17.58
C LEU A 289 -8.32 -8.83 -16.71
N HIS A 290 -9.29 -7.92 -16.76
CA HIS A 290 -9.35 -6.81 -15.82
C HIS A 290 -10.28 -7.19 -14.67
N ILE A 291 -9.72 -7.37 -13.47
CA ILE A 291 -10.40 -7.92 -12.31
C ILE A 291 -10.59 -6.82 -11.28
N ARG A 292 -11.81 -6.70 -10.73
CA ARG A 292 -12.12 -5.85 -9.58
C ARG A 292 -12.52 -6.70 -8.39
N CYS A 293 -11.80 -6.58 -7.30
CA CYS A 293 -12.13 -7.19 -6.01
C CYS A 293 -12.54 -6.11 -5.01
N GLN A 294 -13.69 -6.29 -4.38
CA GLN A 294 -14.26 -5.32 -3.44
C GLN A 294 -14.78 -5.99 -2.18
N ILE A 295 -14.62 -5.32 -1.04
CA ILE A 295 -15.27 -5.70 0.20
C ILE A 295 -16.65 -5.04 0.31
N ALA A 296 -17.60 -5.71 0.94
CA ALA A 296 -18.98 -5.23 1.04
C ALA A 296 -19.50 -5.25 2.48
N ALA A 297 -20.16 -4.16 2.88
CA ALA A 297 -20.88 -4.00 4.14
C ALA A 297 -21.98 -2.93 3.96
N ASP A 298 -23.03 -2.94 4.78
CA ASP A 298 -24.11 -1.96 4.71
C ASP A 298 -23.60 -0.51 4.83
N ASN A 299 -22.62 -0.31 5.71
CA ASN A 299 -21.97 0.98 5.97
C ASN A 299 -20.58 1.09 5.34
N ILE A 300 -20.31 0.41 4.22
CA ILE A 300 -18.97 0.42 3.59
C ILE A 300 -18.47 1.84 3.23
N ARG A 301 -19.37 2.79 3.00
CA ARG A 301 -19.03 4.19 2.71
C ARG A 301 -18.42 4.95 3.89
N GLU A 302 -18.54 4.42 5.10
CA GLU A 302 -17.95 5.00 6.31
C GLU A 302 -16.48 4.58 6.51
N LEU A 303 -16.01 3.58 5.75
CA LEU A 303 -14.61 3.18 5.78
C LEU A 303 -13.73 4.25 5.12
N GLU A 304 -12.85 4.88 5.90
CA GLU A 304 -11.85 5.83 5.42
C GLU A 304 -10.63 5.10 4.81
N GLY A 305 -10.82 4.41 3.68
CA GLY A 305 -9.76 3.63 3.05
C GLY A 305 -10.16 3.01 1.71
N ILE A 306 -9.27 2.19 1.17
CA ILE A 306 -9.52 1.42 -0.05
C ILE A 306 -10.50 0.29 0.28
N HIS A 307 -11.64 0.23 -0.41
CA HIS A 307 -12.59 -0.89 -0.29
C HIS A 307 -12.67 -1.73 -1.58
N SER A 308 -11.99 -1.30 -2.65
CA SER A 308 -11.99 -1.95 -3.97
C SER A 308 -10.60 -1.83 -4.59
N ILE A 309 -10.09 -2.93 -5.10
CA ILE A 309 -8.83 -3.02 -5.83
C ILE A 309 -9.12 -3.53 -7.24
N GLU A 310 -8.55 -2.85 -8.22
CA GLU A 310 -8.56 -3.26 -9.62
C GLU A 310 -7.15 -3.66 -10.03
N PHE A 311 -7.04 -4.79 -10.72
CA PHE A 311 -5.77 -5.23 -11.29
C PHE A 311 -6.00 -5.96 -12.61
N GLU A 312 -5.00 -5.89 -13.47
CA GLU A 312 -4.98 -6.64 -14.72
C GLU A 312 -4.24 -7.95 -14.50
N TYR A 313 -4.76 -9.02 -15.09
CA TYR A 313 -4.07 -10.28 -15.26
C TYR A 313 -3.75 -10.45 -16.74
N ASN A 314 -2.48 -10.72 -17.05
CA ASN A 314 -2.04 -11.00 -18.41
C ASN A 314 -1.41 -12.38 -18.50
N ASN A 315 -1.78 -13.09 -19.57
CA ASN A 315 -1.20 -14.35 -19.98
C ASN A 315 -0.66 -14.19 -21.40
N PRO A 316 0.63 -13.83 -21.54
CA PRO A 316 1.25 -13.62 -22.83
C PRO A 316 1.14 -14.87 -23.69
N GLN A 317 0.30 -14.84 -24.71
CA GLN A 317 0.17 -15.97 -25.64
C GLN A 317 1.46 -16.07 -26.48
N PRO A 318 1.91 -17.28 -26.85
CA PRO A 318 3.01 -17.41 -27.79
C PRO A 318 2.65 -16.70 -29.10
N ASP A 319 3.54 -15.82 -29.57
CA ASP A 319 3.36 -15.12 -30.85
C ASP A 319 3.10 -16.16 -31.94
N VAL A 320 1.93 -16.08 -32.58
CA VAL A 320 1.56 -16.95 -33.71
C VAL A 320 2.58 -16.83 -34.87
N GLN A 321 3.44 -15.81 -34.86
CA GLN A 321 4.48 -15.61 -35.88
C GLN A 321 5.68 -16.58 -35.79
N GLU A 322 5.90 -17.31 -34.70
CA GLU A 322 7.03 -18.27 -34.66
C GLU A 322 6.71 -19.63 -35.30
N LYS A 323 5.47 -19.84 -35.78
CA LYS A 323 5.10 -20.98 -36.62
C LYS A 323 5.01 -20.60 -38.10
N ILE A 324 6.03 -19.92 -38.63
CA ILE A 324 6.29 -20.02 -40.08
C ILE A 324 7.31 -21.15 -40.23
N PRO A 325 6.91 -22.35 -40.70
CA PRO A 325 7.89 -23.36 -41.03
C PRO A 325 8.78 -22.78 -42.12
N VAL A 326 10.08 -22.70 -41.82
CA VAL A 326 11.10 -22.50 -42.85
C VAL A 326 10.94 -23.67 -43.83
N VAL A 327 10.50 -23.34 -45.04
CA VAL A 327 10.30 -24.27 -46.16
C VAL A 327 11.63 -24.85 -46.61
#